data_AF-A0A2Z3GZL9-F1
#
_entry.id   AF-A0A2Z3GZL9-F1
#
_cell.length_a   1.000
_cell.length_b   1.000
_cell.length_c   1.000
_cell.angle_alpha   90.00
_cell.angle_beta   90.00
_cell.angle_gamma   90.00
#
_symmetry.space_group_name_H-M   'P 1'
#
loop_
_entity.id
_entity.type
_entity.pdbx_description
1 polymer ?
#
loop_
_entity_poly.entity_id
_entity_poly.type
_entity_poly.pdbx_seq_one_letter_code
_entity_poly.pdbx_strand_id
1 'polypeptide(L)'
;MKLYIRTQAAGERREHVQFDECYEVRSQAEWRAHIEAVGANIITSVLKPDEHRFQIRGKHLYTKSHPHETHYTYDSELHASYREAAKKLARRLEPVLHGTRRCLVYLPLRGALPIWRAVRVHLSADARARCEEYHAVTSSFVAYPEGLNIRGPGVRASGRYANILELRRLRDWCIRSMGFDHLLYVDEIISGGMMRGHVNEMMDLGVTSLLPVTVAALADSFGTRSKANGYLNGLAATGKIHAFLWEGCHTLVSEDQKFTLGTHFVDHAFGPHVVPVLTDQLSWFDEKARFDLDVVGAVEPFAPVDDERL
;
A
#
# COMPACT_ATOMS: atom_id res chain seq x y z
N MET A 1 -17.85 7.03 -7.38
CA MET A 1 -16.57 6.53 -6.83
C MET A 1 -16.81 6.06 -5.41
N LYS A 2 -16.09 5.04 -4.93
CA LYS A 2 -16.19 4.59 -3.54
C LYS A 2 -15.08 5.23 -2.71
N LEU A 3 -15.45 6.03 -1.73
CA LEU A 3 -14.55 6.60 -0.74
C LEU A 3 -14.50 5.69 0.47
N TYR A 4 -13.29 5.28 0.83
CA TYR A 4 -13.04 4.51 2.04
C TYR A 4 -12.22 5.32 3.03
N ILE A 5 -12.66 5.35 4.28
CA ILE A 5 -12.06 6.14 5.36
C ILE A 5 -11.60 5.22 6.49
N ARG A 6 -10.43 5.54 7.06
CA ARG A 6 -9.96 4.99 8.34
C ARG A 6 -9.86 6.06 9.40
N THR A 7 -10.20 5.71 10.63
CA THR A 7 -10.24 6.62 11.77
C THR A 7 -9.47 6.06 12.98
N GLN A 8 -9.11 6.97 13.89
CA GLN A 8 -8.38 6.71 15.14
C GLN A 8 -9.25 6.18 16.27
N ALA A 9 -10.58 6.12 16.08
CA ALA A 9 -11.49 5.42 16.98
C ALA A 9 -11.99 4.15 16.29
N ALA A 10 -12.35 3.13 17.07
CA ALA A 10 -12.88 1.90 16.48
C ALA A 10 -14.19 2.21 15.76
N GLY A 11 -14.25 1.95 14.46
CA GLY A 11 -15.52 1.97 13.72
C GLY A 11 -16.46 0.87 14.20
N GLU A 12 -17.74 1.00 13.86
CA GLU A 12 -18.76 -0.03 14.16
C GLU A 12 -18.50 -1.33 13.37
N ARG A 13 -17.79 -1.24 12.24
CA ARG A 13 -17.42 -2.38 11.39
C ARG A 13 -16.22 -3.13 11.97
N ARG A 14 -16.51 -4.29 12.57
CA ARG A 14 -15.48 -5.23 13.10
C ARG A 14 -15.26 -6.41 12.16
N GLU A 15 -16.02 -6.49 11.08
CA GLU A 15 -16.03 -7.60 10.14
C GLU A 15 -14.93 -7.52 9.06
N HIS A 16 -14.35 -6.33 8.80
CA HIS A 16 -13.34 -6.17 7.76
C HIS A 16 -12.18 -5.27 8.20
N VAL A 17 -10.95 -5.71 7.94
CA VAL A 17 -9.74 -4.97 8.31
C VAL A 17 -9.54 -3.66 7.53
N GLN A 18 -10.14 -3.54 6.34
CA GLN A 18 -9.69 -2.54 5.37
C GLN A 18 -10.09 -1.10 5.70
N PHE A 19 -11.33 -0.82 6.14
CA PHE A 19 -11.83 0.54 6.32
C PHE A 19 -12.96 0.61 7.36
N ASP A 20 -13.11 1.76 8.01
CA ASP A 20 -14.12 1.97 9.06
C ASP A 20 -15.43 2.52 8.47
N GLU A 21 -15.32 3.37 7.45
CA GLU A 21 -16.46 3.97 6.76
C GLU A 21 -16.29 3.87 5.23
N CYS A 22 -17.41 3.71 4.54
CA CYS A 22 -17.46 3.63 3.07
C CYS A 22 -18.62 4.48 2.55
N TYR A 23 -18.32 5.36 1.60
CA TYR A 23 -19.28 6.28 1.00
C TYR A 23 -19.25 6.17 -0.52
N GLU A 24 -20.42 6.28 -1.14
CA GLU A 24 -20.49 6.61 -2.55
C GLU A 24 -20.38 8.12 -2.71
N VAL A 25 -19.36 8.58 -3.42
CA VAL A 25 -19.13 9.99 -3.70
C VAL A 25 -19.15 10.23 -5.21
N ARG A 26 -19.81 11.31 -5.62
CA ARG A 26 -20.05 11.71 -7.01
C ARG A 26 -19.27 12.94 -7.43
N SER A 27 -18.62 13.61 -6.48
CA SER A 27 -17.81 14.79 -6.76
C SER A 27 -16.62 14.94 -5.80
N GLN A 28 -15.63 15.73 -6.21
CA GLN A 28 -14.50 16.08 -5.35
C GLN A 28 -14.93 16.87 -4.11
N ALA A 29 -16.00 17.66 -4.22
CA ALA A 29 -16.54 18.42 -3.10
C ALA A 29 -17.13 17.49 -2.03
N GLU A 30 -17.91 16.48 -2.44
CA GLU A 30 -18.44 15.46 -1.53
C GLU A 30 -17.30 14.67 -0.86
N TRP A 31 -16.31 14.23 -1.63
CA TRP A 31 -15.14 13.54 -1.09
C TRP A 31 -14.42 14.35 -0.01
N ARG A 32 -14.18 15.66 -0.25
CA ARG A 32 -13.56 16.55 0.74
C ARG A 32 -14.43 16.76 1.96
N ALA A 33 -15.74 16.96 1.77
CA ALA A 33 -16.68 17.16 2.86
C ALA A 33 -16.71 15.97 3.83
N HIS A 34 -16.64 14.73 3.33
CA HIS A 34 -16.53 13.54 4.18
C HIS A 34 -15.24 13.50 4.99
N ILE A 35 -14.10 13.85 4.40
CA ILE A 35 -12.81 13.92 5.14
C ILE A 35 -12.88 14.99 6.22
N GLU A 36 -13.40 16.18 5.90
CA GLU A 36 -13.52 17.30 6.82
C GLU A 36 -14.48 16.97 7.98
N ALA A 37 -15.57 16.25 7.71
CA ALA A 37 -16.53 15.82 8.73
C ALA A 37 -15.93 14.88 9.78
N VAL A 38 -14.99 14.01 9.38
CA VAL A 38 -14.27 13.11 10.30
C VAL A 38 -13.27 13.88 11.18
N GLY A 39 -12.71 14.97 10.65
CA GLY A 39 -11.90 15.90 11.41
C GLY A 39 -10.61 15.26 11.97
N ALA A 40 -10.28 15.57 13.22
CA ALA A 40 -9.04 15.11 13.87
C ALA A 40 -8.95 13.58 14.04
N ASN A 41 -10.07 12.87 13.92
CA ASN A 41 -10.11 11.42 14.05
C ASN A 41 -9.64 10.69 12.79
N ILE A 42 -9.39 11.38 11.67
CA ILE A 42 -8.97 10.71 10.43
C ILE A 42 -7.58 10.10 10.59
N ILE A 43 -7.41 8.87 10.09
CA ILE A 43 -6.09 8.28 9.83
C ILE A 43 -5.74 8.51 8.37
N THR A 44 -6.52 7.95 7.45
CA THR A 44 -6.25 7.97 6.00
C THR A 44 -7.54 7.82 5.20
N SER A 45 -7.50 8.08 3.90
CA SER A 45 -8.58 7.66 3.00
C SER A 45 -8.06 7.12 1.68
N VAL A 46 -8.83 6.23 1.06
CA VAL A 46 -8.62 5.74 -0.30
C VAL A 46 -9.87 5.99 -1.11
N LEU A 47 -9.77 6.77 -2.18
CA LEU A 47 -10.82 6.89 -3.18
C LEU A 47 -10.57 5.84 -4.27
N LYS A 48 -11.53 4.94 -4.49
CA LYS A 48 -11.47 3.96 -5.57
C LYS A 48 -12.44 4.34 -6.68
N PRO A 49 -12.03 4.20 -7.96
CA PRO A 49 -12.95 4.35 -9.07
C PRO A 49 -14.07 3.29 -8.97
N ASP A 50 -15.22 3.57 -9.56
CA ASP A 50 -16.34 2.64 -9.77
C ASP A 50 -17.00 3.00 -11.12
N GLU A 51 -18.29 2.75 -11.33
CA GLU A 51 -19.00 3.21 -12.55
C GLU A 51 -19.31 4.72 -12.56
N HIS A 52 -19.36 5.37 -11.41
CA HIS A 52 -19.68 6.80 -11.22
C HIS A 52 -18.40 7.63 -11.03
N ARG A 53 -17.45 7.55 -11.97
CA ARG A 53 -16.17 8.27 -11.93
C ARG A 53 -16.37 9.76 -12.21
N PHE A 54 -15.54 10.59 -11.58
CA PHE A 54 -15.47 12.03 -11.83
C PHE A 54 -14.01 12.49 -11.87
N GLN A 55 -13.76 13.65 -12.49
CA GLN A 55 -12.42 14.25 -12.55
C GLN A 55 -12.04 14.89 -11.21
N ILE A 56 -10.80 14.68 -10.78
CA ILE A 56 -10.25 15.22 -9.54
C ILE A 56 -9.33 16.37 -9.89
N ARG A 57 -9.65 17.59 -9.44
CA ARG A 57 -8.85 18.78 -9.70
C ARG A 57 -7.47 18.63 -9.05
N GLY A 58 -6.43 18.77 -9.88
CA GLY A 58 -5.03 18.79 -9.50
C GLY A 58 -4.16 18.64 -10.75
N LYS A 59 -3.52 19.73 -11.22
CA LYS A 59 -2.80 19.72 -12.51
C LYS A 59 -1.73 18.61 -12.56
N HIS A 60 -1.05 18.36 -11.45
CA HIS A 60 -0.04 17.31 -11.32
C HIS A 60 -0.60 15.90 -11.49
N LEU A 61 -1.90 15.65 -11.28
CA LEU A 61 -2.53 14.34 -11.52
C LEU A 61 -2.61 13.99 -13.01
N TYR A 62 -2.63 14.99 -13.87
CA TYR A 62 -2.77 14.83 -15.33
C TYR A 62 -1.51 15.20 -16.11
N THR A 63 -0.50 15.76 -15.43
CA THR A 63 0.73 16.22 -16.06
C THR A 63 1.89 15.29 -15.71
N LYS A 64 2.62 14.85 -16.73
CA LYS A 64 3.91 14.17 -16.60
C LYS A 64 4.98 15.21 -16.33
N SER A 65 5.63 15.13 -15.17
CA SER A 65 6.66 16.09 -14.77
C SER A 65 7.93 15.42 -14.24
N HIS A 66 7.82 14.20 -13.71
CA HIS A 66 8.98 13.46 -13.26
C HIS A 66 9.73 12.84 -14.45
N PRO A 67 11.08 12.76 -14.46
CA PRO A 67 11.83 12.11 -15.54
C PRO A 67 11.37 10.68 -15.85
N HIS A 68 10.96 9.91 -14.83
CA HIS A 68 10.38 8.57 -15.01
C HIS A 68 9.02 8.56 -15.72
N GLU A 69 8.32 9.70 -15.76
CA GLU A 69 7.04 9.87 -16.45
C GLU A 69 7.24 10.47 -17.85
N THR A 70 8.06 11.52 -17.97
CA THR A 70 8.27 12.26 -19.24
C THR A 70 9.09 11.47 -20.23
N HIS A 71 10.02 10.63 -19.76
CA HIS A 71 10.84 9.76 -20.59
C HIS A 71 10.35 8.30 -20.54
N TYR A 72 9.12 8.07 -20.09
CA TYR A 72 8.56 6.73 -20.05
C TYR A 72 8.60 6.13 -21.46
N THR A 73 9.36 5.06 -21.58
CA THR A 73 9.41 4.22 -22.78
C THR A 73 8.99 2.83 -22.33
N TYR A 74 7.98 2.28 -23.00
CA TYR A 74 7.55 0.92 -22.72
C TYR A 74 8.69 -0.06 -23.02
N ASP A 75 9.00 -0.91 -22.06
CA ASP A 75 10.02 -1.93 -22.16
C ASP A 75 9.50 -3.23 -21.53
N SER A 76 9.22 -4.22 -22.39
CA SER A 76 8.71 -5.52 -21.99
C SER A 76 9.71 -6.33 -21.16
N GLU A 77 11.02 -6.09 -21.33
CA GLU A 77 12.05 -6.81 -20.57
C GLU A 77 12.06 -6.35 -19.11
N LEU A 78 11.78 -5.07 -18.84
CA LEU A 78 11.61 -4.56 -17.48
C LEU A 78 10.40 -5.22 -16.79
N HIS A 79 9.26 -5.31 -17.48
CA HIS A 79 8.07 -5.97 -16.94
C HIS A 79 8.32 -7.48 -16.71
N ALA A 80 9.01 -8.15 -17.64
CA ALA A 80 9.39 -9.55 -17.47
C ALA A 80 10.32 -9.76 -16.26
N SER A 81 11.31 -8.87 -16.07
CA SER A 81 12.20 -8.88 -14.90
C SER A 81 11.43 -8.73 -13.59
N TYR A 82 10.49 -7.78 -13.53
CA TYR A 82 9.64 -7.56 -12.35
C TYR A 82 8.78 -8.79 -12.03
N ARG A 83 8.10 -9.36 -13.05
CA ARG A 83 7.28 -10.56 -12.91
C ARG A 83 8.08 -11.77 -12.43
N GLU A 84 9.28 -12.00 -12.98
CA GLU A 84 10.13 -13.10 -12.54
C GLU A 84 10.64 -12.91 -11.10
N ALA A 85 10.91 -11.68 -10.67
CA ALA A 85 11.25 -11.39 -9.28
C ALA A 85 10.06 -11.67 -8.34
N ALA A 86 8.85 -11.22 -8.72
CA ALA A 86 7.63 -11.48 -7.97
C ALA A 86 7.31 -12.98 -7.85
N LYS A 87 7.51 -13.75 -8.93
CA LYS A 87 7.36 -15.21 -8.94
C LYS A 87 8.35 -15.92 -8.02
N LYS A 88 9.62 -15.49 -8.01
CA LYS A 88 10.64 -16.03 -7.08
C LYS A 88 10.28 -15.70 -5.64
N LEU A 89 9.83 -14.47 -5.37
CA LEU A 89 9.40 -14.04 -4.04
C LEU A 89 8.18 -14.85 -3.56
N ALA A 90 7.20 -15.08 -4.43
CA ALA A 90 6.04 -15.92 -4.12
C ALA A 90 6.45 -17.35 -3.72
N ARG A 91 7.37 -17.97 -4.46
CA ARG A 91 7.91 -19.31 -4.13
C ARG A 91 8.59 -19.36 -2.76
N ARG A 92 9.22 -18.26 -2.33
CA ARG A 92 9.87 -18.16 -1.02
C ARG A 92 8.89 -17.81 0.10
N LEU A 93 7.79 -17.14 -0.23
CA LEU A 93 6.71 -16.84 0.71
C LEU A 93 5.84 -18.07 1.01
N GLU A 94 5.61 -18.94 0.03
CA GLU A 94 4.72 -20.11 0.19
C GLU A 94 5.06 -20.96 1.44
N PRO A 95 6.33 -21.33 1.71
CA PRO A 95 6.68 -22.09 2.92
C PRO A 95 6.55 -21.29 4.22
N VAL A 96 6.69 -19.97 4.16
CA VAL A 96 6.53 -19.09 5.34
C VAL A 96 5.05 -18.94 5.70
N LEU A 97 4.17 -18.89 4.69
CA LEU A 97 2.73 -18.86 4.87
C LEU A 97 2.14 -20.25 5.16
N HIS A 98 2.94 -21.31 5.06
CA HIS A 98 2.49 -22.66 5.36
C HIS A 98 2.16 -22.81 6.85
N GLY A 99 0.92 -23.20 7.17
CA GLY A 99 0.44 -23.34 8.55
C GLY A 99 -0.09 -22.04 9.17
N THR A 100 0.08 -20.89 8.50
CA THR A 100 -0.65 -19.65 8.83
C THR A 100 -2.13 -19.88 8.55
N ARG A 101 -3.03 -19.51 9.47
CA ARG A 101 -4.49 -19.58 9.24
C ARG A 101 -5.04 -18.31 8.62
N ARG A 102 -4.60 -17.14 9.11
CA ARG A 102 -4.97 -15.82 8.59
C ARG A 102 -3.76 -14.90 8.59
N CYS A 103 -3.34 -14.52 7.40
CA CYS A 103 -2.24 -13.58 7.18
C CYS A 103 -2.79 -12.18 6.91
N LEU A 104 -2.36 -11.19 7.70
CA LEU A 104 -2.60 -9.79 7.39
C LEU A 104 -1.47 -9.26 6.49
N VAL A 105 -1.79 -8.88 5.26
CA VAL A 105 -0.82 -8.31 4.32
C VAL A 105 -0.81 -6.80 4.43
N TYR A 106 0.20 -6.25 5.10
CA TYR A 106 0.37 -4.81 5.28
C TYR A 106 1.05 -4.19 4.06
N LEU A 107 0.32 -3.32 3.37
CA LEU A 107 0.71 -2.69 2.11
C LEU A 107 0.76 -1.17 2.26
N PRO A 108 1.93 -0.56 2.55
CA PRO A 108 2.13 0.87 2.43
C PRO A 108 1.88 1.32 0.98
N LEU A 109 0.81 2.06 0.77
CA LEU A 109 0.54 2.65 -0.53
C LEU A 109 1.58 3.74 -0.81
N ARG A 110 2.16 3.78 -2.01
CA ARG A 110 1.61 3.19 -3.25
C ARG A 110 2.41 2.02 -3.82
N GLY A 111 3.72 1.95 -3.60
CA GLY A 111 4.60 1.00 -4.29
C GLY A 111 4.46 -0.46 -3.83
N ALA A 112 3.94 -0.70 -2.62
CA ALA A 112 3.68 -2.06 -2.14
C ALA A 112 2.56 -2.81 -2.90
N LEU A 113 1.51 -2.09 -3.32
CA LEU A 113 0.34 -2.72 -3.96
C LEU A 113 0.66 -3.43 -5.28
N PRO A 114 1.37 -2.83 -6.26
CA PRO A 114 1.76 -3.55 -7.48
C PRO A 114 2.68 -4.75 -7.19
N ILE A 115 3.57 -4.64 -6.19
CA ILE A 115 4.41 -5.77 -5.77
C ILE A 115 3.54 -6.93 -5.30
N TRP A 116 2.62 -6.65 -4.38
CA TRP A 116 1.73 -7.67 -3.83
C TRP A 116 0.84 -8.29 -4.90
N ARG A 117 0.25 -7.50 -5.80
CA ARG A 117 -0.57 -8.04 -6.91
C ARG A 117 0.25 -8.98 -7.80
N ALA A 118 1.49 -8.61 -8.13
CA ALA A 118 2.40 -9.43 -8.93
C ALA A 118 2.82 -10.73 -8.20
N VAL A 119 3.04 -10.67 -6.88
CA VAL A 119 3.37 -11.86 -6.07
C VAL A 119 2.16 -12.77 -5.94
N ARG A 120 0.99 -12.20 -5.63
CA ARG A 120 -0.24 -12.91 -5.30
C ARG A 120 -0.65 -13.85 -6.43
N VAL A 121 -0.54 -13.46 -7.70
CA VAL A 121 -0.91 -14.32 -8.83
C VAL A 121 -0.09 -15.62 -8.94
N HIS A 122 1.07 -15.69 -8.28
CA HIS A 122 1.95 -16.85 -8.25
C HIS A 122 1.84 -17.70 -6.98
N LEU A 123 1.08 -17.25 -5.97
CA LEU A 123 0.78 -18.02 -4.77
C LEU A 123 -0.29 -19.09 -5.05
N SER A 124 -0.27 -20.18 -4.29
CA SER A 124 -1.35 -21.17 -4.37
C SER A 124 -2.72 -20.58 -4.03
N ALA A 125 -3.80 -21.23 -4.49
CA ALA A 125 -5.16 -20.79 -4.14
C ALA A 125 -5.39 -20.77 -2.62
N ASP A 126 -4.85 -21.75 -1.90
CA ASP A 126 -4.92 -21.86 -0.45
C ASP A 126 -4.17 -20.69 0.24
N ALA A 127 -2.90 -20.44 -0.13
CA ALA A 127 -2.15 -19.32 0.42
C ALA A 127 -2.83 -17.97 0.15
N ARG A 128 -3.36 -17.76 -1.06
CA ARG A 128 -4.11 -16.55 -1.40
C ARG A 128 -5.36 -16.36 -0.56
N ALA A 129 -6.13 -17.43 -0.33
CA ALA A 129 -7.41 -17.35 0.39
C ALA A 129 -7.25 -16.96 1.87
N ARG A 130 -6.06 -17.16 2.44
CA ARG A 130 -5.73 -16.81 3.83
C ARG A 130 -5.19 -15.40 4.00
N CYS A 131 -4.87 -14.71 2.91
CA CYS A 131 -4.27 -13.38 2.95
C CYS A 131 -5.35 -12.31 2.84
N GLU A 132 -5.42 -11.44 3.85
CA GLU A 132 -6.29 -10.25 3.83
C GLU A 132 -5.43 -8.99 3.71
N GLU A 133 -5.73 -8.15 2.72
CA GLU A 133 -4.93 -6.97 2.41
C GLU A 133 -5.29 -5.78 3.31
N TYR A 134 -4.25 -5.07 3.77
CA TYR A 134 -4.35 -3.82 4.52
C TYR A 134 -3.62 -2.69 3.80
N HIS A 135 -4.38 -1.79 3.16
CA HIS A 135 -3.83 -0.74 2.31
C HIS A 135 -3.48 0.52 3.10
N ALA A 136 -2.40 0.52 3.87
CA ALA A 136 -1.98 1.64 4.71
C ALA A 136 -1.54 2.84 3.85
N VAL A 137 -2.13 4.02 4.04
CA VAL A 137 -1.73 5.20 3.26
C VAL A 137 -0.66 5.97 4.02
N THR A 138 0.60 5.85 3.60
CA THR A 138 1.74 6.43 4.31
C THR A 138 2.69 7.12 3.32
N SER A 139 3.21 8.29 3.65
CA SER A 139 4.24 8.95 2.84
C SER A 139 4.98 10.04 3.62
N SER A 140 6.28 10.18 3.42
CA SER A 140 7.06 11.30 3.96
C SER A 140 6.79 12.63 3.27
N PHE A 141 6.13 12.63 2.10
CA PHE A 141 5.94 13.82 1.27
C PHE A 141 4.62 14.56 1.54
N VAL A 142 3.69 13.93 2.26
CA VAL A 142 2.41 14.54 2.62
C VAL A 142 2.40 14.92 4.10
N ALA A 143 1.55 15.88 4.47
CA ALA A 143 1.32 16.24 5.86
C ALA A 143 -0.17 16.47 6.11
N TYR A 144 -0.67 16.05 7.27
CA TYR A 144 -2.07 16.25 7.65
C TYR A 144 -2.45 17.73 7.58
N PRO A 145 -3.67 18.11 7.17
CA PRO A 145 -4.08 19.50 7.12
C PRO A 145 -3.95 20.18 8.50
N GLU A 146 -3.51 21.44 8.52
CA GLU A 146 -3.31 22.19 9.77
C GLU A 146 -4.60 22.27 10.60
N GLY A 147 -5.75 22.43 9.94
CA GLY A 147 -7.06 22.49 10.59
C GLY A 147 -7.46 21.22 11.36
N LEU A 148 -6.83 20.07 11.10
CA LEU A 148 -7.14 18.83 11.80
C LEU A 148 -6.42 18.70 13.16
N ASN A 149 -5.46 19.58 13.45
CA ASN A 149 -4.68 19.57 14.70
C ASN A 149 -3.97 18.24 15.03
N ILE A 150 -3.67 17.41 14.02
CA ILE A 150 -2.92 16.15 14.18
C ILE A 150 -1.42 16.49 14.28
N ARG A 151 -0.81 16.21 15.44
CA ARG A 151 0.58 16.55 15.76
C ARG A 151 1.45 15.30 15.89
N GLY A 152 2.63 15.35 15.29
CA GLY A 152 3.72 14.42 15.57
C GLY A 152 4.63 14.99 16.68
N PRO A 153 5.80 14.38 16.92
CA PRO A 153 6.77 14.90 17.88
C PRO A 153 7.23 16.33 17.52
N GLY A 154 6.67 17.34 18.20
CA GLY A 154 7.06 18.75 18.09
C GLY A 154 6.66 19.51 16.81
N VAL A 155 6.08 18.85 15.81
CA VAL A 155 5.70 19.46 14.51
C VAL A 155 4.37 18.91 13.97
N ARG A 156 3.86 19.53 12.91
CA ARG A 156 2.73 19.02 12.11
C ARG A 156 3.02 17.57 11.68
N ALA A 157 2.07 16.67 11.89
CA ALA A 157 2.24 15.26 11.54
C ALA A 157 2.41 15.09 10.02
N SER A 158 3.49 14.43 9.60
CA SER A 158 3.65 13.99 8.21
C SER A 158 2.83 12.72 7.94
N GLY A 159 2.67 12.32 6.69
CA GLY A 159 2.07 11.05 6.30
C GLY A 159 2.90 9.84 6.76
N ARG A 160 4.14 10.02 7.23
CA ARG A 160 4.87 8.97 7.94
C ARG A 160 4.27 8.72 9.33
N TYR A 161 3.77 9.76 9.99
CA TYR A 161 3.04 9.59 11.26
C TYR A 161 1.75 8.78 11.07
N ALA A 162 1.18 8.77 9.86
CA ALA A 162 0.05 7.90 9.52
C ALA A 162 0.39 6.42 9.75
N ASN A 163 1.62 5.97 9.46
CA ASN A 163 2.05 4.59 9.74
C ASN A 163 1.92 4.23 11.22
N ILE A 164 2.29 5.15 12.13
CA ILE A 164 2.14 4.96 13.58
C ILE A 164 0.67 4.83 13.97
N LEU A 165 -0.21 5.65 13.38
CA LEU A 165 -1.66 5.58 13.63
C LEU A 165 -2.26 4.27 13.10
N GLU A 166 -1.89 3.86 11.89
CA GLU A 166 -2.29 2.60 11.26
C GLU A 166 -1.86 1.39 12.10
N LEU A 167 -0.61 1.37 12.57
CA LEU A 167 -0.09 0.28 13.40
C LEU A 167 -0.75 0.23 14.79
N ARG A 168 -1.05 1.39 15.41
CA ARG A 168 -1.81 1.44 16.67
C ARG A 168 -3.20 0.83 16.48
N ARG A 169 -3.91 1.24 15.42
CA ARG A 169 -5.21 0.68 15.04
C ARG A 169 -5.15 -0.84 14.86
N LEU A 170 -4.17 -1.33 14.09
CA LEU A 170 -4.00 -2.76 13.85
C LEU A 170 -3.73 -3.55 15.13
N ARG A 171 -2.84 -3.03 15.98
CA ARG A 171 -2.47 -3.65 17.25
C ARG A 171 -3.66 -3.73 18.20
N ASP A 172 -4.37 -2.62 18.36
CA ASP A 172 -5.38 -2.49 19.40
C ASP A 172 -6.69 -3.17 19.00
N TRP A 173 -7.02 -3.21 17.70
CA TRP A 173 -8.32 -3.72 17.26
C TRP A 173 -8.22 -4.91 16.31
N CYS A 174 -7.43 -4.83 15.24
CA CYS A 174 -7.55 -5.80 14.15
C CYS A 174 -6.91 -7.14 14.47
N ILE A 175 -5.64 -7.13 14.88
CA ILE A 175 -4.79 -8.32 14.97
C ILE A 175 -5.44 -9.43 15.81
N ARG A 176 -5.81 -9.12 17.05
CA ARG A 176 -6.36 -10.12 17.98
C ARG A 176 -7.82 -10.41 17.72
N SER A 177 -8.65 -9.39 17.51
CA SER A 177 -10.10 -9.60 17.39
C SER A 177 -10.50 -10.33 16.11
N MET A 178 -9.75 -10.13 15.03
CA MET A 178 -9.98 -10.79 13.74
C MET A 178 -9.21 -12.10 13.60
N GLY A 179 -8.41 -12.48 14.60
CA GLY A 179 -7.73 -13.78 14.65
C GLY A 179 -6.61 -13.92 13.62
N PHE A 180 -5.89 -12.85 13.31
CA PHE A 180 -4.67 -12.92 12.49
C PHE A 180 -3.55 -13.59 13.30
N ASP A 181 -2.88 -14.55 12.67
CA ASP A 181 -1.75 -15.27 13.28
C ASP A 181 -0.42 -15.01 12.57
N HIS A 182 -0.42 -14.21 11.48
CA HIS A 182 0.79 -13.76 10.78
C HIS A 182 0.58 -12.40 10.14
N LEU A 183 1.65 -11.59 10.04
CA LEU A 183 1.65 -10.32 9.31
C LEU A 183 2.76 -10.34 8.28
N LEU A 184 2.38 -10.06 7.05
CA LEU A 184 3.26 -9.93 5.90
C LEU A 184 3.36 -8.45 5.52
N TYR A 185 4.48 -7.82 5.84
CA TYR A 185 4.80 -6.48 5.34
C TYR A 185 5.40 -6.60 3.94
N VAL A 186 4.84 -5.89 2.96
CA VAL A 186 5.35 -5.85 1.58
C VAL A 186 5.67 -4.42 1.20
N ASP A 187 6.83 -4.17 0.59
CA ASP A 187 7.24 -2.82 0.17
C ASP A 187 8.41 -2.85 -0.83
N GLU A 188 8.69 -1.72 -1.48
CA GLU A 188 9.88 -1.54 -2.31
C GLU A 188 11.19 -1.38 -1.52
N ILE A 189 12.30 -1.77 -2.14
CA ILE A 189 13.64 -1.44 -1.67
C ILE A 189 14.37 -0.64 -2.75
N ILE A 190 14.36 0.69 -2.61
CA ILE A 190 15.24 1.60 -3.34
C ILE A 190 16.52 1.83 -2.51
N SER A 191 16.40 2.54 -1.39
CA SER A 191 17.45 2.68 -0.37
C SER A 191 17.18 1.81 0.88
N GLY A 192 15.91 1.47 1.11
CA GLY A 192 15.40 0.71 2.25
C GLY A 192 15.26 1.50 3.56
N GLY A 193 15.43 2.83 3.54
CA GLY A 193 15.27 3.67 4.72
C GLY A 193 13.84 3.70 5.28
N MET A 194 12.83 3.80 4.41
CA MET A 194 11.42 3.79 4.79
C MET A 194 10.99 2.44 5.39
N MET A 195 11.27 1.34 4.69
CA MET A 195 11.04 -0.02 5.19
C MET A 195 11.66 -0.25 6.57
N ARG A 196 12.93 0.15 6.78
CA ARG A 196 13.57 0.07 8.10
C ARG A 196 12.80 0.89 9.15
N GLY A 197 12.35 2.10 8.79
CA GLY A 197 11.53 2.94 9.66
C GLY A 197 10.24 2.25 10.07
N HIS A 198 9.49 1.71 9.11
CA HIS A 198 8.23 1.03 9.37
C HIS A 198 8.40 -0.24 10.21
N VAL A 199 9.42 -1.07 9.93
CA VAL A 199 9.70 -2.28 10.73
C VAL A 199 10.09 -1.91 12.16
N ASN A 200 10.83 -0.82 12.37
CA ASN A 200 11.13 -0.33 13.71
C ASN A 200 9.85 0.14 14.42
N GLU A 201 8.99 0.90 13.75
CA GLU A 201 7.72 1.36 14.30
C GLU A 201 6.80 0.17 14.67
N MET A 202 6.81 -0.93 13.89
CA MET A 202 6.14 -2.18 14.25
C MET A 202 6.70 -2.82 15.53
N MET A 203 8.02 -2.87 15.68
CA MET A 203 8.66 -3.41 16.89
C MET A 203 8.37 -2.52 18.11
N ASP A 204 8.54 -1.20 17.98
CA ASP A 204 8.37 -0.24 19.06
C ASP A 204 6.92 -0.19 19.57
N LEU A 205 5.95 -0.39 18.68
CA LEU A 205 4.53 -0.49 19.05
C LEU A 205 4.14 -1.88 19.57
N GLY A 206 5.02 -2.87 19.52
CA GLY A 206 4.80 -4.24 20.02
C GLY A 206 4.07 -5.17 19.06
N VAL A 207 3.92 -4.81 17.77
CA VAL A 207 3.25 -5.66 16.77
C VAL A 207 3.97 -7.00 16.61
N THR A 208 5.31 -6.99 16.58
CA THR A 208 6.12 -8.22 16.48
C THR A 208 6.04 -9.12 17.72
N SER A 209 5.56 -8.60 18.85
CA SER A 209 5.28 -9.39 20.05
C SER A 209 3.87 -10.00 20.05
N LEU A 210 2.97 -9.51 19.19
CA LEU A 210 1.62 -10.04 19.06
C LEU A 210 1.55 -11.22 18.10
N LEU A 211 2.34 -11.20 17.03
CA LEU A 211 2.41 -12.27 16.05
C LEU A 211 3.70 -12.21 15.20
N PRO A 212 4.07 -13.30 14.52
CA PRO A 212 5.20 -13.34 13.61
C PRO A 212 5.04 -12.33 12.45
N VAL A 213 6.09 -11.53 12.24
CA VAL A 213 6.15 -10.56 11.13
C VAL A 213 7.14 -11.03 10.07
N THR A 214 6.67 -11.27 8.85
CA THR A 214 7.53 -11.46 7.67
C THR A 214 7.61 -10.17 6.89
N VAL A 215 8.82 -9.77 6.54
CA VAL A 215 9.08 -8.64 5.65
C VAL A 215 9.43 -9.19 4.27
N ALA A 216 8.67 -8.79 3.26
CA ALA A 216 8.85 -9.21 1.88
C ALA A 216 9.05 -7.99 0.97
N ALA A 217 9.90 -8.11 -0.05
CA ALA A 217 10.21 -6.96 -0.88
C ALA A 217 10.71 -7.29 -2.29
N LEU A 218 10.52 -6.34 -3.20
CA LEU A 218 11.30 -6.27 -4.44
C LEU A 218 12.31 -5.13 -4.36
N ALA A 219 13.52 -5.38 -4.84
CA ALA A 219 14.62 -4.44 -4.79
C ALA A 219 15.05 -3.96 -6.18
N ASP A 220 15.25 -2.65 -6.31
CA ASP A 220 15.65 -2.00 -7.55
C ASP A 220 17.10 -2.34 -7.92
N SER A 221 17.43 -2.28 -9.22
CA SER A 221 18.80 -2.53 -9.71
C SER A 221 19.36 -3.86 -9.20
N PHE A 222 18.52 -4.89 -9.14
CA PHE A 222 18.80 -6.22 -8.59
C PHE A 222 19.27 -6.21 -7.11
N GLY A 223 18.93 -5.18 -6.35
CA GLY A 223 19.31 -5.01 -4.94
C GLY A 223 20.73 -4.50 -4.71
N THR A 224 21.48 -4.16 -5.77
CA THR A 224 22.88 -3.67 -5.66
C THR A 224 23.04 -2.41 -4.82
N ARG A 225 21.97 -1.63 -4.63
CA ARG A 225 21.95 -0.37 -3.88
C ARG A 225 21.36 -0.47 -2.47
N SER A 226 20.88 -1.65 -2.06
CA SER A 226 20.15 -1.80 -0.80
C SER A 226 21.07 -1.95 0.42
N LYS A 227 21.19 -0.89 1.21
CA LYS A 227 21.83 -0.94 2.54
C LYS A 227 20.95 -1.59 3.61
N ALA A 228 19.62 -1.67 3.39
CA ALA A 228 18.68 -2.22 4.37
C ALA A 228 18.77 -3.75 4.50
N ASN A 229 19.33 -4.43 3.49
CA ASN A 229 19.42 -5.89 3.47
C ASN A 229 20.14 -6.43 4.71
N GLY A 230 21.28 -5.86 5.07
CA GLY A 230 22.06 -6.31 6.23
C GLY A 230 21.31 -6.14 7.56
N TYR A 231 20.61 -5.00 7.72
CA TYR A 231 19.85 -4.72 8.93
C TYR A 231 18.67 -5.68 9.11
N LEU A 232 17.83 -5.82 8.09
CA LEU A 232 16.64 -6.66 8.15
C LEU A 232 16.99 -8.15 8.22
N ASN A 233 18.06 -8.59 7.53
CA ASN A 233 18.62 -9.93 7.73
C ASN A 233 19.05 -10.15 9.18
N GLY A 234 19.68 -9.16 9.82
CA GLY A 234 20.06 -9.23 11.23
C GLY A 234 18.85 -9.35 12.16
N LEU A 235 17.77 -8.61 11.89
CA LEU A 235 16.53 -8.74 12.66
C LEU A 235 15.91 -10.14 12.52
N ALA A 236 15.92 -10.70 11.31
CA ALA A 236 15.43 -12.07 11.08
C ALA A 236 16.32 -13.12 11.76
N ALA A 237 17.65 -12.99 11.65
CA ALA A 237 18.61 -13.91 12.28
C ALA A 237 18.53 -13.89 13.82
N THR A 238 18.14 -12.75 14.41
CA THR A 238 17.95 -12.61 15.86
C THR A 238 16.52 -12.91 16.32
N GLY A 239 15.63 -13.30 15.41
CA GLY A 239 14.23 -13.63 15.72
C GLY A 239 13.35 -12.43 16.09
N LYS A 240 13.81 -11.19 15.86
CA LYS A 240 13.02 -9.97 16.10
C LYS A 240 11.89 -9.78 15.08
N ILE A 241 12.11 -10.31 13.88
CA ILE A 241 11.08 -10.57 12.87
C ILE A 241 11.18 -12.03 12.47
N HIS A 242 10.11 -12.60 11.95
CA HIS A 242 10.06 -14.01 11.56
C HIS A 242 10.98 -14.31 10.38
N ALA A 243 10.90 -13.49 9.33
CA ALA A 243 11.72 -13.63 8.14
C ALA A 243 11.86 -12.30 7.40
N PHE A 244 12.96 -12.17 6.65
CA PHE A 244 13.12 -11.13 5.64
C PHE A 244 13.41 -11.80 4.29
N LEU A 245 12.51 -11.60 3.33
CA LEU A 245 12.56 -12.17 1.99
C LEU A 245 12.59 -11.03 0.98
N TRP A 246 13.50 -11.10 0.02
CA TRP A 246 13.52 -10.10 -1.05
C TRP A 246 14.09 -10.70 -2.32
N GLU A 247 13.65 -10.15 -3.45
CA GLU A 247 14.15 -10.48 -4.78
C GLU A 247 14.50 -9.21 -5.54
N GLY A 248 15.55 -9.27 -6.35
CA GLY A 248 15.97 -8.15 -7.19
C GLY A 248 15.25 -8.16 -8.54
N CYS A 249 14.78 -7.00 -8.99
CA CYS A 249 14.35 -6.78 -10.37
C CYS A 249 15.19 -5.65 -11.01
N HIS A 250 15.09 -5.50 -12.32
CA HIS A 250 15.84 -4.46 -13.03
C HIS A 250 15.43 -3.05 -12.56
N THR A 251 14.14 -2.74 -12.69
CA THR A 251 13.56 -1.44 -12.30
C THR A 251 12.29 -1.68 -11.49
N LEU A 252 12.14 -0.99 -10.37
CA LEU A 252 10.88 -0.98 -9.62
C LEU A 252 9.84 -0.02 -10.23
N VAL A 253 8.58 -0.20 -9.84
CA VAL A 253 7.57 0.86 -9.96
C VAL A 253 7.52 1.59 -8.62
N SER A 254 8.10 2.79 -8.56
CA SER A 254 8.14 3.61 -7.36
C SER A 254 7.02 4.65 -7.32
N GLU A 255 6.93 5.38 -6.22
CA GLU A 255 5.98 6.47 -6.02
C GLU A 255 6.01 7.54 -7.13
N ASP A 256 7.14 7.73 -7.81
CA ASP A 256 7.32 8.70 -8.90
C ASP A 256 6.65 8.28 -10.21
N GLN A 257 6.21 7.02 -10.33
CA GLN A 257 5.57 6.47 -11.53
C GLN A 257 4.05 6.42 -11.37
N LYS A 258 3.43 7.56 -11.00
CA LYS A 258 2.00 7.61 -10.63
C LYS A 258 1.05 7.12 -11.73
N PHE A 259 1.41 7.29 -13.01
CA PHE A 259 0.63 6.81 -14.15
C PHE A 259 0.66 5.29 -14.29
N THR A 260 1.78 4.64 -13.93
CA THR A 260 1.89 3.18 -13.85
C THR A 260 1.20 2.64 -12.59
N LEU A 261 1.34 3.33 -11.46
CA LEU A 261 0.69 2.97 -10.19
C LEU A 261 -0.84 3.13 -10.24
N GLY A 262 -1.35 4.07 -11.05
CA GLY A 262 -2.77 4.41 -11.13
C GLY A 262 -3.32 5.13 -9.91
N THR A 263 -2.46 5.52 -8.96
CA THR A 263 -2.88 6.20 -7.74
C THR A 263 -1.89 7.30 -7.37
N HIS A 264 -2.36 8.35 -6.70
CA HIS A 264 -1.52 9.45 -6.22
C HIS A 264 -2.17 10.21 -5.07
N PHE A 265 -1.40 11.14 -4.47
CA PHE A 265 -1.93 12.09 -3.50
C PHE A 265 -2.50 13.32 -4.23
N VAL A 266 -3.62 13.86 -3.75
CA VAL A 266 -4.25 15.04 -4.38
C VAL A 266 -3.43 16.30 -4.16
N ASP A 267 -2.88 16.50 -2.98
CA ASP A 267 -1.84 17.49 -2.75
C ASP A 267 -1.08 17.12 -1.48
N HIS A 268 0.12 17.67 -1.32
CA HIS A 268 0.99 17.34 -0.19
C HIS A 268 0.51 17.94 1.14
N ALA A 269 -0.47 18.87 1.11
CA ALA A 269 -0.96 19.57 2.30
C ALA A 269 -2.28 19.00 2.84
N PHE A 270 -2.98 18.19 2.07
CA PHE A 270 -4.29 17.65 2.40
C PHE A 270 -4.21 16.33 3.17
N GLY A 271 -3.01 15.79 3.40
CA GLY A 271 -2.79 14.59 4.21
C GLY A 271 -2.73 13.30 3.40
N PRO A 272 -2.69 12.14 4.08
CA PRO A 272 -2.51 10.83 3.46
C PRO A 272 -3.84 10.31 2.86
N HIS A 273 -4.28 10.99 1.81
CA HIS A 273 -5.47 10.63 1.03
C HIS A 273 -5.07 10.30 -0.40
N VAL A 274 -5.28 9.03 -0.78
CA VAL A 274 -4.94 8.54 -2.11
C VAL A 274 -6.18 8.56 -3.00
N VAL A 275 -5.97 8.97 -4.25
CA VAL A 275 -6.98 9.02 -5.30
C VAL A 275 -6.51 8.30 -6.55
N PRO A 276 -7.42 7.88 -7.45
CA PRO A 276 -7.01 7.27 -8.71
C PRO A 276 -6.46 8.32 -9.67
N VAL A 277 -5.45 7.93 -10.44
CA VAL A 277 -4.89 8.69 -11.55
C VAL A 277 -5.53 8.15 -12.83
N LEU A 278 -6.47 8.91 -13.37
CA LEU A 278 -7.28 8.54 -14.54
C LEU A 278 -7.06 9.53 -15.68
N THR A 279 -7.29 9.07 -16.91
CA THR A 279 -7.30 9.91 -18.11
C THR A 279 -8.46 10.91 -18.08
N ASP A 280 -8.49 11.83 -19.04
CA ASP A 280 -9.63 12.74 -19.22
C ASP A 280 -10.95 12.00 -19.52
N GLN A 281 -10.85 10.82 -20.13
CA GLN A 281 -11.96 9.89 -20.39
C GLN A 281 -12.30 9.01 -19.18
N LEU A 282 -11.69 9.27 -18.02
CA LEU A 282 -11.89 8.53 -16.77
C LEU A 282 -11.57 7.03 -16.92
N SER A 283 -10.52 6.71 -17.71
CA SER A 283 -9.96 5.38 -17.86
C SER A 283 -8.59 5.29 -17.18
N TRP A 284 -8.03 4.08 -17.08
CA TRP A 284 -6.63 3.92 -16.69
C TRP A 284 -5.74 4.46 -17.80
N PHE A 285 -4.56 4.95 -17.41
CA PHE A 285 -3.49 5.27 -18.34
C PHE A 285 -2.92 4.00 -18.97
N ASP A 286 -2.43 4.11 -20.20
CA ASP A 286 -1.85 2.98 -20.96
C ASP A 286 -0.69 2.32 -20.20
N GLU A 287 0.12 3.11 -19.49
CA GLU A 287 1.24 2.62 -18.68
C GLU A 287 0.79 1.65 -17.60
N LYS A 288 -0.29 2.00 -16.88
CA LYS A 288 -0.90 1.10 -15.89
C LYS A 288 -1.50 -0.12 -16.55
N ALA A 289 -2.28 0.06 -17.62
CA ALA A 289 -2.96 -1.05 -18.28
C ALA A 289 -1.95 -2.08 -18.81
N ARG A 290 -0.86 -1.63 -19.43
CA ARG A 290 0.23 -2.50 -19.90
C ARG A 290 0.97 -3.18 -18.77
N PHE A 291 1.35 -2.43 -17.73
CA PHE A 291 2.02 -3.01 -16.57
C PHE A 291 1.16 -4.10 -15.91
N ASP A 292 -0.12 -3.81 -15.64
CA ASP A 292 -1.05 -4.76 -15.07
C ASP A 292 -1.21 -6.01 -15.96
N LEU A 293 -1.31 -5.84 -17.28
CA LEU A 293 -1.40 -6.97 -18.21
C LEU A 293 -0.12 -7.82 -18.24
N ASP A 294 1.04 -7.20 -18.36
CA ASP A 294 2.31 -7.93 -18.52
C ASP A 294 2.76 -8.60 -17.21
N VAL A 295 2.52 -7.95 -16.07
CA VAL A 295 3.02 -8.40 -14.77
C VAL A 295 1.99 -9.23 -14.01
N VAL A 296 0.73 -8.81 -14.02
CA VAL A 296 -0.36 -9.45 -13.26
C VAL A 296 -1.20 -10.37 -14.15
N GLY A 297 -1.23 -10.14 -15.46
CA GLY A 297 -2.04 -10.90 -16.41
C GLY A 297 -3.44 -10.34 -16.65
N ALA A 298 -3.81 -9.24 -15.97
CA ALA A 298 -5.12 -8.59 -16.10
C ALA A 298 -5.08 -7.14 -15.62
N VAL A 299 -5.76 -6.25 -16.33
CA VAL A 299 -5.96 -4.85 -15.94
C VAL A 299 -6.83 -4.78 -14.69
N GLU A 300 -6.47 -3.92 -13.73
CA GLU A 300 -7.30 -3.69 -12.55
C GLU A 300 -8.72 -3.23 -12.95
N PRO A 301 -9.78 -3.94 -12.53
CA PRO A 301 -11.14 -3.51 -12.81
C PRO A 301 -11.49 -2.25 -12.03
N PHE A 302 -12.41 -1.44 -12.57
CA PHE A 302 -12.94 -0.28 -11.86
C PHE A 302 -13.98 -0.66 -10.81
N ALA A 303 -14.72 -1.76 -11.01
CA ALA A 303 -15.59 -2.25 -9.96
C ALA A 303 -14.73 -2.98 -8.92
N PRO A 304 -15.05 -2.88 -7.61
CA PRO A 304 -14.69 -3.98 -6.73
C PRO A 304 -15.26 -5.25 -7.38
N VAL A 305 -14.40 -6.22 -7.68
CA VAL A 305 -14.88 -7.56 -8.02
C VAL A 305 -15.85 -7.91 -6.91
N ASP A 306 -17.11 -8.17 -7.26
CA ASP A 306 -18.17 -8.43 -6.30
C ASP A 306 -17.61 -9.34 -5.21
N ASP A 307 -17.48 -8.76 -4.02
CA ASP A 307 -17.20 -9.53 -2.84
C ASP A 307 -18.54 -10.17 -2.50
N GLU A 308 -18.91 -11.24 -3.24
CA GLU A 308 -20.03 -12.13 -2.92
C GLU A 308 -19.80 -12.88 -1.60
N ARG A 309 -18.90 -12.37 -0.75
CA ARG A 309 -18.58 -12.80 0.61
C ARG A 309 -18.55 -11.62 1.60
N LEU A 310 -19.32 -10.55 1.35
CA LEU A 310 -19.73 -9.62 2.40
C LEU A 310 -20.84 -10.25 3.26
#